data_AF-A0A7V5R3S1-F1
#
_entry.id   AF-A0A7V5R3S1-F1
#
_cell.length_a   1.000
_cell.length_b   1.000
_cell.length_c   1.000
_cell.angle_alpha   90.00
_cell.angle_beta   90.00
_cell.angle_gamma   90.00
#
_symmetry.space_group_name_H-M   'P 1'
#
loop_
_entity.id
_entity.type
_entity.pdbx_description
1 polymer ?
#
loop_
_entity_poly.entity_id
_entity_poly.type
_entity_poly.pdbx_seq_one_letter_code
_entity_poly.pdbx_strand_id
1 'polypeptide(L)'
;MLITSNTSLSLAGGLYCSGGGSQITFTGISNIANNTATTIGGGVFMRSFCKISIYSDPHPQIISSFPGIFTNKSAEEGGGVFLSSSAKLYLFGQQMCDSTHCLGSNDAPIYVQGNTADNDNLSNESGGGIYLDGTGGSNEFYANGTWIQDNQAGGNGGGVYVGGQSIFEIERRPGGCWQPDRCNLVINNRSGASIGFGGGFYVDDATMNISHVYLEENRADFGTAIAASGENATVTIENSVFDDNGNGGADGYSDFAVIRASTGASVSIRHSTIADNHAVNSVFEVDPALSSSMSLSSSVVHDPSSGNLFGPVSGGLIIDCLVSHEAASFTGTNVVVDDPNFVNRSLGDFHLAVGSTAIDLCASIPMLNTLDMDMETRAWDDPDQTNGMGIFDAGSDESYLSDIIFKDAFEE
;
A
#
# COMPACT_ATOMS: atom_id res chain seq x y z
N MET A 1 17.88 1.65 19.67
CA MET A 1 17.31 2.32 20.87
C MET A 1 15.96 1.68 21.19
N LEU A 2 15.60 1.46 22.47
CA LEU A 2 14.32 0.86 22.83
C LEU A 2 13.48 1.86 23.63
N ILE A 3 12.28 2.19 23.14
CA ILE A 3 11.28 3.02 23.83
C ILE A 3 10.05 2.14 24.05
N THR A 4 9.95 1.55 25.24
CA THR A 4 8.93 0.53 25.48
C THR A 4 8.22 0.62 26.82
N SER A 5 6.97 0.13 26.85
CA SER A 5 6.19 -0.05 28.09
C SER A 5 5.93 1.24 28.86
N ASN A 6 5.79 2.34 28.14
CA ASN A 6 5.43 3.63 28.69
C ASN A 6 3.92 3.83 28.64
N THR A 7 3.38 4.64 29.56
CA THR A 7 1.98 5.02 29.58
C THR A 7 1.85 6.52 29.76
N SER A 8 1.09 7.17 28.87
CA SER A 8 0.74 8.58 28.94
C SER A 8 -0.76 8.74 29.13
N LEU A 9 -1.16 9.65 30.02
CA LEU A 9 -2.56 10.04 30.24
C LEU A 9 -3.06 11.07 29.20
N SER A 10 -2.28 11.30 28.14
CA SER A 10 -2.59 12.23 27.08
C SER A 10 -1.94 11.75 25.79
N LEU A 11 -1.09 12.57 25.19
CA LEU A 11 -0.41 12.36 23.92
C LEU A 11 0.82 11.45 24.09
N ALA A 12 1.17 10.71 23.03
CA ALA A 12 2.40 9.92 22.93
C ALA A 12 2.61 8.95 24.09
N GLY A 13 2.26 7.68 23.92
CA GLY A 13 2.65 6.67 24.89
C GLY A 13 4.18 6.55 24.96
N GLY A 14 4.88 6.56 23.81
CA GLY A 14 6.33 6.39 23.73
C GLY A 14 7.12 7.67 23.48
N LEU A 15 6.95 8.27 22.29
CA LEU A 15 7.75 9.40 21.84
C LEU A 15 6.88 10.59 21.44
N TYR A 16 7.12 11.73 22.09
CA TYR A 16 6.51 13.00 21.73
C TYR A 16 7.54 13.89 21.02
N CYS A 17 7.21 14.39 19.82
CA CYS A 17 8.06 15.32 19.09
C CYS A 17 7.30 16.56 18.60
N SER A 18 7.85 17.73 18.87
CA SER A 18 7.26 19.02 18.50
C SER A 18 8.33 20.07 18.20
N GLY A 19 8.02 20.98 17.28
CA GLY A 19 8.83 22.16 16.95
C GLY A 19 9.59 22.02 15.63
N GLY A 20 9.67 23.09 14.85
CA GLY A 20 10.11 23.03 13.45
C GLY A 20 11.61 22.90 13.20
N GLY A 21 12.41 22.82 14.26
CA GLY A 21 13.82 22.40 14.18
C GLY A 21 14.06 21.03 14.81
N SER A 22 13.01 20.37 15.32
CA SER A 22 13.15 19.09 16.01
C SER A 22 13.27 17.97 14.97
N GLN A 23 14.45 17.35 14.93
CA GLN A 23 14.74 16.21 14.08
C GLN A 23 15.27 15.06 14.93
N ILE A 24 14.69 13.88 14.75
CA ILE A 24 15.15 12.64 15.40
C ILE A 24 15.50 11.64 14.31
N THR A 25 16.64 10.97 14.46
CA THR A 25 17.07 9.91 13.55
C THR A 25 17.41 8.66 14.34
N PHE A 26 16.71 7.58 14.03
CA PHE A 26 16.94 6.26 14.58
C PHE A 26 17.73 5.42 13.59
N THR A 27 18.85 4.86 14.04
CA THR A 27 19.68 3.91 13.31
C THR A 27 19.88 2.65 14.14
N GLY A 28 20.41 1.60 13.53
CA GLY A 28 20.51 0.28 14.16
C GLY A 28 19.13 -0.32 14.43
N ILE A 29 19.09 -1.31 15.32
CA ILE A 29 17.84 -1.86 15.81
C ILE A 29 17.19 -0.87 16.80
N SER A 30 16.19 -0.14 16.30
CA SER A 30 15.46 0.87 17.06
C SER A 30 13.94 0.65 17.03
N ASN A 31 13.35 0.61 18.22
CA ASN A 31 12.03 0.04 18.44
C ASN A 31 11.21 0.97 19.34
N ILE A 32 10.00 1.30 18.93
CA ILE A 32 9.01 2.05 19.72
C ILE A 32 7.81 1.13 19.93
N ALA A 33 7.68 0.54 21.12
CA ALA A 33 6.76 -0.57 21.29
C ALA A 33 6.09 -0.77 22.64
N ASN A 34 4.93 -1.43 22.63
CA ASN A 34 4.14 -1.69 23.84
C ASN A 34 3.87 -0.42 24.66
N ASN A 35 3.76 0.73 24.00
CA ASN A 35 3.42 1.98 24.67
C ASN A 35 1.91 2.20 24.61
N THR A 36 1.38 2.98 25.55
CA THR A 36 -0.05 3.27 25.63
C THR A 36 -0.31 4.76 25.86
N ALA A 37 -1.17 5.35 25.04
CA ALA A 37 -1.72 6.69 25.22
C ALA A 37 -3.23 6.58 25.52
N THR A 38 -3.74 7.35 26.48
CA THR A 38 -5.19 7.43 26.72
C THR A 38 -5.90 8.43 25.80
N THR A 39 -5.18 9.14 24.95
CA THR A 39 -5.76 9.91 23.84
C THR A 39 -5.14 9.42 22.54
N ILE A 40 -4.27 10.20 21.88
CA ILE A 40 -3.74 9.96 20.52
C ILE A 40 -2.24 9.63 20.50
N GLY A 41 -1.83 8.86 19.48
CA GLY A 41 -0.44 8.51 19.22
C GLY A 41 0.10 7.51 20.24
N GLY A 42 -0.37 6.27 20.19
CA GLY A 42 0.02 5.25 21.17
C GLY A 42 1.53 5.04 21.25
N GLY A 43 2.20 4.97 20.10
CA GLY A 43 3.66 4.90 20.02
C GLY A 43 4.30 6.28 19.92
N VAL A 44 3.99 6.99 18.84
CA VAL A 44 4.63 8.25 18.47
C VAL A 44 3.57 9.33 18.22
N PHE A 45 3.78 10.52 18.77
CA PHE A 45 3.02 11.71 18.42
C PHE A 45 3.96 12.79 17.88
N MET A 46 3.67 13.28 16.67
CA MET A 46 4.47 14.28 15.97
C MET A 46 3.63 15.50 15.63
N ARG A 47 4.16 16.69 15.92
CA ARG A 47 3.52 17.95 15.51
C ARG A 47 4.48 19.07 15.13
N SER A 48 3.93 20.12 14.54
CA SER A 48 4.56 21.43 14.41
C SER A 48 5.92 21.35 13.71
N PHE A 49 5.93 20.77 12.51
CA PHE A 49 7.11 20.58 11.67
C PHE A 49 8.21 19.66 12.24
N CYS A 50 7.90 18.84 13.26
CA CYS A 50 8.85 17.81 13.68
C CYS A 50 9.12 16.80 12.55
N LYS A 51 10.39 16.38 12.43
CA LYS A 51 10.83 15.32 11.52
C LYS A 51 11.39 14.11 12.27
N ILE A 52 10.94 12.91 11.92
CA ILE A 52 11.52 11.64 12.40
C ILE A 52 11.92 10.79 11.21
N SER A 53 13.10 10.19 11.28
CA SER A 53 13.57 9.20 10.30
C SER A 53 14.01 7.94 11.02
N ILE A 54 13.54 6.78 10.57
CA ILE A 54 13.89 5.46 11.12
C ILE A 54 14.54 4.63 10.00
N TYR A 55 15.75 4.12 10.24
CA TYR A 55 16.48 3.27 9.31
C TYR A 55 16.56 1.84 9.85
N SER A 56 16.27 0.85 8.99
CA SER A 56 16.36 -0.57 9.33
C SER A 56 17.81 -1.04 9.25
N ASP A 57 18.41 -1.38 10.37
CA ASP A 57 19.77 -1.92 10.40
C ASP A 57 19.83 -3.07 11.41
N PRO A 58 19.53 -4.31 10.96
CA PRO A 58 19.55 -5.47 11.81
C PRO A 58 21.00 -5.76 12.22
N HIS A 59 21.22 -5.85 13.53
CA HIS A 59 22.50 -6.29 14.03
C HIS A 59 22.61 -7.82 13.87
N PRO A 60 23.63 -8.36 13.16
CA PRO A 60 23.76 -9.80 12.88
C PRO A 60 23.78 -10.75 14.09
N GLN A 61 23.82 -10.23 15.32
CA GLN A 61 23.84 -11.03 16.55
C GLN A 61 22.54 -10.99 17.35
N ILE A 62 21.53 -10.21 16.94
CA ILE A 62 20.28 -10.07 17.70
C ILE A 62 19.11 -10.56 16.83
N ILE A 63 18.71 -11.80 17.08
CA ILE A 63 17.63 -12.50 16.34
C ILE A 63 16.21 -12.14 16.78
N SER A 64 16.04 -11.33 17.83
CA SER A 64 14.74 -11.17 18.51
C SER A 64 14.20 -9.74 18.56
N SER A 65 14.81 -8.78 17.87
CA SER A 65 14.35 -7.39 17.86
C SER A 65 14.29 -6.86 16.44
N PHE A 66 13.14 -6.31 16.07
CA PHE A 66 12.87 -5.78 14.75
C PHE A 66 12.78 -4.25 14.81
N PRO A 67 13.38 -3.51 13.86
CA PRO A 67 13.29 -2.07 13.84
C PRO A 67 11.87 -1.62 13.44
N GLY A 68 11.34 -0.62 14.13
CA GLY A 68 10.03 -0.06 13.80
C GLY A 68 9.14 0.29 14.99
N ILE A 69 7.84 0.31 14.73
CA ILE A 69 6.78 0.77 15.61
C ILE A 69 5.77 -0.36 15.78
N PHE A 70 5.72 -0.98 16.96
CA PHE A 70 4.90 -2.18 17.13
C PHE A 70 4.14 -2.25 18.45
N THR A 71 2.96 -2.87 18.41
CA THR A 71 2.12 -3.18 19.57
C THR A 71 1.81 -1.98 20.47
N ASN A 72 1.75 -0.78 19.89
CA ASN A 72 1.35 0.41 20.62
C ASN A 72 -0.17 0.58 20.60
N LYS A 73 -0.69 1.26 21.63
CA LYS A 73 -2.13 1.39 21.85
C LYS A 73 -2.52 2.83 22.10
N SER A 74 -3.57 3.26 21.43
CA SER A 74 -4.19 4.57 21.56
C SER A 74 -5.66 4.35 21.91
N ALA A 75 -6.19 5.11 22.87
CA ALA A 75 -7.65 5.10 23.11
C ALA A 75 -8.39 5.87 22.02
N GLU A 76 -7.72 6.83 21.37
CA GLU A 76 -8.22 7.59 20.23
C GLU A 76 -7.42 7.21 18.96
N GLU A 77 -7.15 8.18 18.09
CA GLU A 77 -6.47 8.05 16.80
C GLU A 77 -4.98 7.65 16.88
N GLY A 78 -4.49 6.95 15.86
CA GLY A 78 -3.04 6.72 15.67
C GLY A 78 -2.45 5.75 16.68
N GLY A 79 -2.80 4.46 16.59
CA GLY A 79 -2.31 3.43 17.50
C GLY A 79 -0.78 3.37 17.55
N GLY A 80 -0.14 3.33 16.38
CA GLY A 80 1.32 3.40 16.25
C GLY A 80 1.83 4.84 16.21
N VAL A 81 1.36 5.62 15.24
CA VAL A 81 1.83 6.99 14.98
C VAL A 81 0.67 7.94 14.73
N PHE A 82 0.76 9.14 15.30
CA PHE A 82 -0.09 10.27 14.96
C PHE A 82 0.75 11.47 14.48
N LEU A 83 0.49 11.97 13.26
CA LEU A 83 1.14 13.14 12.67
C LEU A 83 0.15 14.30 12.58
N SER A 84 0.56 15.52 12.92
CA SER A 84 -0.26 16.73 12.76
C SER A 84 0.57 17.98 12.47
N SER A 85 -0.07 19.05 11.99
CA SER A 85 0.57 20.37 11.85
C SER A 85 1.91 20.33 11.11
N SER A 86 1.90 19.73 9.92
CA SER A 86 3.06 19.60 9.01
C SER A 86 4.23 18.78 9.54
N ALA A 87 3.95 17.75 10.34
CA ALA A 87 4.95 16.78 10.75
C ALA A 87 5.40 15.88 9.58
N LYS A 88 6.60 15.30 9.69
CA LYS A 88 7.19 14.44 8.66
C LYS A 88 7.78 13.15 9.22
N LEU A 89 7.28 12.00 8.77
CA LEU A 89 7.81 10.69 9.15
C LEU A 89 8.41 9.99 7.94
N TYR A 90 9.63 9.48 8.11
CA TYR A 90 10.34 8.71 7.09
C TYR A 90 10.73 7.33 7.64
N LEU A 91 10.29 6.26 6.97
CA LEU A 91 10.63 4.88 7.33
C LEU A 91 11.47 4.25 6.19
N PHE A 92 12.74 3.98 6.46
CA PHE A 92 13.68 3.47 5.47
C PHE A 92 14.08 2.03 5.82
N GLY A 93 13.41 1.07 5.19
CA GLY A 93 13.77 -0.34 5.23
C GLY A 93 14.81 -0.75 4.20
N GLN A 94 15.11 0.13 3.23
CA GLN A 94 16.24 -0.02 2.31
C GLN A 94 17.46 0.78 2.80
N GLN A 95 18.65 0.37 2.38
CA GLN A 95 19.87 1.11 2.64
C GLN A 95 19.87 2.43 1.85
N MET A 96 20.12 3.52 2.55
CA MET A 96 20.16 4.88 2.00
C MET A 96 21.58 5.42 2.09
N CYS A 97 22.22 5.63 0.94
CA CYS A 97 23.58 6.14 0.85
C CYS A 97 23.61 7.58 0.34
N ASP A 98 24.43 8.42 0.98
CA ASP A 98 25.00 9.61 0.36
C ASP A 98 26.37 9.28 -0.27
N SER A 99 27.10 10.29 -0.77
CA SER A 99 28.41 10.09 -1.41
C SER A 99 29.48 9.43 -0.54
N THR A 100 29.27 9.38 0.78
CA THR A 100 30.30 9.01 1.77
C THR A 100 29.79 8.09 2.88
N HIS A 101 28.48 7.98 3.08
CA HIS A 101 27.88 7.30 4.21
C HIS A 101 26.57 6.62 3.84
N CYS A 102 26.36 5.41 4.36
CA CYS A 102 25.13 4.64 4.18
C CYS A 102 24.47 4.42 5.55
N LEU A 103 23.16 4.57 5.59
CA LEU A 103 22.31 4.26 6.74
C LEU A 103 21.31 3.18 6.37
N GLY A 104 21.05 2.27 7.30
CA GLY A 104 20.17 1.14 7.06
C GLY A 104 20.84 -0.02 6.34
N SER A 105 20.02 -1.00 5.98
CA SER A 105 20.38 -2.27 5.36
C SER A 105 19.30 -2.64 4.34
N ASN A 106 19.55 -3.68 3.55
CA ASN A 106 18.55 -4.31 2.71
C ASN A 106 18.14 -5.68 3.25
N ASP A 107 18.39 -5.97 4.53
CA ASP A 107 18.27 -7.32 5.09
C ASP A 107 17.00 -7.48 5.96
N ALA A 108 16.36 -6.38 6.34
CA ALA A 108 15.15 -6.39 7.15
C ALA A 108 14.25 -5.19 6.84
N PRO A 109 12.92 -5.34 6.87
CA PRO A 109 12.01 -4.22 6.71
C PRO A 109 11.96 -3.32 7.95
N ILE A 110 11.37 -2.13 7.78
CA ILE A 110 10.80 -1.39 8.91
C ILE A 110 9.38 -1.87 9.18
N TYR A 111 9.12 -2.26 10.42
CA TYR A 111 7.80 -2.75 10.83
C TYR A 111 6.91 -1.63 11.35
N VAL A 112 5.65 -1.63 10.92
CA VAL A 112 4.53 -0.95 11.58
C VAL A 112 3.52 -2.04 11.90
N GLN A 113 3.62 -2.64 13.09
CA GLN A 113 2.95 -3.92 13.35
C GLN A 113 2.10 -3.96 14.61
N GLY A 114 0.90 -4.52 14.53
CA GLY A 114 0.11 -4.88 15.71
C GLY A 114 -0.34 -3.68 16.55
N ASN A 115 -0.36 -2.48 15.97
CA ASN A 115 -0.78 -1.29 16.67
C ASN A 115 -2.31 -1.17 16.66
N THR A 116 -2.87 -0.55 17.70
CA THR A 116 -4.33 -0.44 17.88
C THR A 116 -4.74 0.99 18.21
N ALA A 117 -5.60 1.56 17.36
CA ALA A 117 -6.49 2.67 17.72
C ALA A 117 -7.81 2.09 18.23
N ASP A 118 -8.55 2.80 19.09
CA ASP A 118 -9.75 2.30 19.78
C ASP A 118 -9.46 1.27 20.90
N ASN A 119 -8.46 1.51 21.74
CA ASN A 119 -8.19 0.59 22.86
C ASN A 119 -9.27 0.61 23.97
N ASP A 120 -10.21 1.56 23.95
CA ASP A 120 -11.37 1.60 24.85
C ASP A 120 -12.65 0.97 24.25
N ASN A 121 -12.63 0.57 22.98
CA ASN A 121 -13.70 -0.13 22.25
C ASN A 121 -14.97 0.72 22.08
N LEU A 122 -14.82 2.00 21.77
CA LEU A 122 -15.88 2.94 21.38
C LEU A 122 -16.13 2.96 19.86
N SER A 123 -15.27 2.30 19.07
CA SER A 123 -15.48 1.91 17.67
C SER A 123 -15.62 3.05 16.66
N ASN A 124 -14.86 4.14 16.81
CA ASN A 124 -14.85 5.24 15.84
C ASN A 124 -13.44 5.76 15.48
N GLU A 125 -12.40 5.21 16.10
CA GLU A 125 -11.03 5.73 16.04
C GLU A 125 -10.26 5.07 14.89
N SER A 126 -9.48 5.86 14.19
CA SER A 126 -8.85 5.52 12.92
C SER A 126 -7.31 5.45 13.01
N GLY A 127 -6.70 4.92 11.96
CA GLY A 127 -5.24 4.86 11.83
C GLY A 127 -4.61 3.93 12.85
N GLY A 128 -4.95 2.64 12.79
CA GLY A 128 -4.45 1.64 13.73
C GLY A 128 -2.92 1.62 13.77
N GLY A 129 -2.29 1.57 12.60
CA GLY A 129 -0.86 1.76 12.44
C GLY A 129 -0.49 3.24 12.49
N ILE A 130 -0.95 4.01 11.50
CA ILE A 130 -0.54 5.40 11.29
C ILE A 130 -1.78 6.28 11.03
N TYR A 131 -1.81 7.46 11.63
CA TYR A 131 -2.81 8.50 11.40
C TYR A 131 -2.15 9.82 10.99
N LEU A 132 -2.50 10.37 9.82
CA LEU A 132 -2.06 11.70 9.36
C LEU A 132 -3.24 12.69 9.48
N ASP A 133 -3.16 13.57 10.47
CA ASP A 133 -4.12 14.65 10.70
C ASP A 133 -3.78 15.87 9.85
N GLY A 134 -4.47 16.00 8.73
CA GLY A 134 -4.35 17.15 7.83
C GLY A 134 -4.77 18.50 8.41
N THR A 135 -5.36 18.54 9.60
CA THR A 135 -5.74 19.81 10.21
C THR A 135 -4.51 20.62 10.62
N GLY A 136 -4.47 21.88 10.19
CA GLY A 136 -3.35 22.78 10.51
C GLY A 136 -2.11 22.62 9.62
N GLY A 137 -2.15 21.82 8.56
CA GLY A 137 -1.15 21.77 7.50
C GLY A 137 -0.92 20.38 6.93
N SER A 138 -0.39 20.31 5.71
CA SER A 138 -0.05 19.05 5.04
C SER A 138 1.09 18.33 5.76
N ASN A 139 0.84 17.10 6.22
CA ASN A 139 1.87 16.21 6.75
C ASN A 139 2.48 15.36 5.63
N GLU A 140 3.65 14.82 5.89
CA GLU A 140 4.38 13.98 4.94
C GLU A 140 4.73 12.64 5.59
N PHE A 141 4.30 11.55 4.97
CA PHE A 141 4.80 10.23 5.25
C PHE A 141 5.47 9.68 4.01
N TYR A 142 6.67 9.14 4.17
CA TYR A 142 7.39 8.43 3.13
C TYR A 142 7.97 7.13 3.69
N ALA A 143 7.82 6.04 2.96
CA ALA A 143 8.46 4.78 3.30
C ALA A 143 8.98 4.00 2.10
N ASN A 144 10.00 3.17 2.37
CA ASN A 144 10.46 2.10 1.49
C ASN A 144 10.89 0.90 2.32
N GLY A 145 10.89 -0.31 1.74
CA GLY A 145 11.26 -1.52 2.48
C GLY A 145 10.37 -1.75 3.71
N THR A 146 9.07 -1.44 3.64
CA THR A 146 8.19 -1.40 4.82
C THR A 146 7.31 -2.64 4.94
N TRP A 147 7.01 -3.03 6.18
CA TRP A 147 6.02 -4.08 6.48
C TRP A 147 4.96 -3.53 7.46
N ILE A 148 3.77 -3.22 6.94
CA ILE A 148 2.63 -2.70 7.69
C ILE A 148 1.66 -3.85 7.93
N GLN A 149 1.60 -4.36 9.16
CA GLN A 149 0.91 -5.63 9.44
C GLN A 149 0.08 -5.64 10.72
N ASP A 150 -1.03 -6.38 10.72
CA ASP A 150 -1.83 -6.69 11.91
C ASP A 150 -2.30 -5.44 12.68
N ASN A 151 -2.37 -4.28 12.03
CA ASN A 151 -2.83 -3.07 12.68
C ASN A 151 -4.37 -3.02 12.69
N GLN A 152 -4.92 -2.47 13.76
CA GLN A 152 -6.35 -2.43 13.98
C GLN A 152 -6.85 -1.04 14.35
N ALA A 153 -7.94 -0.63 13.72
CA ALA A 153 -8.70 0.58 14.04
C ALA A 153 -10.16 0.23 14.29
N GLY A 154 -10.80 0.87 15.27
CA GLY A 154 -12.25 0.74 15.50
C GLY A 154 -13.08 1.40 14.40
N GLY A 155 -12.55 2.47 13.80
CA GLY A 155 -13.09 3.23 12.68
C GLY A 155 -12.40 2.89 11.36
N ASN A 156 -11.63 3.83 10.79
CA ASN A 156 -11.10 3.76 9.42
C ASN A 156 -9.59 3.55 9.37
N GLY A 157 -9.08 3.08 8.24
CA GLY A 157 -7.63 2.98 8.01
C GLY A 157 -6.95 2.06 9.02
N GLY A 158 -7.26 0.76 8.96
CA GLY A 158 -6.68 -0.24 9.87
C GLY A 158 -5.15 -0.16 9.90
N GLY A 159 -4.55 -0.17 8.72
CA GLY A 159 -3.13 0.13 8.54
C GLY A 159 -2.87 1.61 8.70
N VAL A 160 -3.44 2.41 7.80
CA VAL A 160 -3.17 3.85 7.72
C VAL A 160 -4.43 4.66 7.41
N TYR A 161 -4.61 5.74 8.16
CA TYR A 161 -5.52 6.84 7.83
C TYR A 161 -4.72 8.05 7.31
N VAL A 162 -5.10 8.58 6.15
CA VAL A 162 -4.47 9.75 5.52
C VAL A 162 -5.50 10.86 5.32
N GLY A 163 -5.46 11.90 6.17
CA GLY A 163 -6.42 12.99 6.14
C GLY A 163 -5.86 14.33 5.66
N GLY A 164 -6.74 15.13 5.04
CA GLY A 164 -6.64 16.58 4.87
C GLY A 164 -5.34 17.10 4.24
N GLN A 165 -5.24 17.04 2.92
CA GLN A 165 -4.10 17.53 2.12
C GLN A 165 -2.74 16.91 2.52
N SER A 166 -2.70 15.92 3.40
CA SER A 166 -1.49 15.18 3.73
C SER A 166 -1.03 14.36 2.53
N ILE A 167 0.27 14.08 2.49
CA ILE A 167 0.90 13.28 1.44
C ILE A 167 1.43 12.00 2.06
N PHE A 168 1.02 10.88 1.49
CA PHE A 168 1.49 9.56 1.86
C PHE A 168 2.16 8.89 0.66
N GLU A 169 3.40 8.43 0.83
CA GLU A 169 4.18 7.81 -0.23
C GLU A 169 4.83 6.51 0.23
N ILE A 170 4.65 5.45 -0.56
CA ILE A 170 5.45 4.22 -0.46
C ILE A 170 6.01 3.90 -1.84
N GLU A 171 7.31 3.65 -1.92
CA GLU A 171 7.94 3.19 -3.15
C GLU A 171 9.03 2.15 -2.86
N ARG A 172 9.45 1.43 -3.90
CA ARG A 172 10.70 0.67 -3.88
C ARG A 172 11.74 1.46 -4.66
N ARG A 173 12.86 1.78 -4.01
CA ARG A 173 14.00 2.39 -4.69
C ARG A 173 14.93 1.33 -5.28
N PRO A 174 15.66 1.65 -6.36
CA PRO A 174 16.81 0.84 -6.77
C PRO A 174 17.82 0.75 -5.63
N GLY A 175 18.44 -0.41 -5.43
CA GLY A 175 19.48 -0.58 -4.41
C GLY A 175 19.34 -1.77 -3.48
N GLY A 176 18.43 -2.71 -3.76
CA GLY A 176 18.23 -3.95 -2.99
C GLY A 176 16.99 -3.91 -2.09
N CYS A 177 16.49 -5.07 -1.68
CA CYS A 177 15.37 -5.16 -0.74
C CYS A 177 15.45 -6.40 0.15
N TRP A 178 14.83 -6.32 1.32
CA TRP A 178 14.77 -7.40 2.32
C TRP A 178 14.09 -8.66 1.79
N GLN A 179 13.12 -8.49 0.90
CA GLN A 179 12.56 -9.54 0.08
C GLN A 179 12.42 -9.01 -1.34
N PRO A 180 13.03 -9.65 -2.36
CA PRO A 180 12.98 -9.19 -3.74
C PRO A 180 11.55 -8.94 -4.22
N ASP A 181 10.63 -9.86 -3.96
CA ASP A 181 9.28 -9.75 -4.53
C ASP A 181 8.33 -8.93 -3.65
N ARG A 182 8.58 -8.83 -2.34
CA ARG A 182 7.67 -8.17 -1.37
C ARG A 182 8.34 -7.02 -0.64
N CYS A 183 8.94 -6.10 -1.39
CA CYS A 183 9.73 -5.05 -0.76
C CYS A 183 8.91 -4.14 0.17
N ASN A 184 7.69 -3.83 -0.23
CA ASN A 184 6.72 -3.16 0.61
C ASN A 184 5.50 -4.07 0.74
N LEU A 185 5.13 -4.40 1.98
CA LEU A 185 4.04 -5.32 2.27
C LEU A 185 3.05 -4.68 3.26
N VAL A 186 1.78 -4.72 2.90
CA VAL A 186 0.66 -4.23 3.70
C VAL A 186 -0.33 -5.37 3.89
N ILE A 187 -0.28 -6.03 5.05
CA ILE A 187 -0.96 -7.32 5.23
C ILE A 187 -1.80 -7.41 6.51
N ASN A 188 -2.97 -8.02 6.41
CA ASN A 188 -3.85 -8.36 7.54
C ASN A 188 -4.18 -7.14 8.44
N ASN A 189 -4.30 -5.95 7.85
CA ASN A 189 -4.75 -4.77 8.57
C ASN A 189 -6.28 -4.69 8.56
N ARG A 190 -6.86 -4.18 9.65
CA ARG A 190 -8.30 -4.26 9.91
C ARG A 190 -8.87 -2.93 10.37
N SER A 191 -9.86 -2.44 9.64
CA SER A 191 -10.71 -1.33 10.11
C SER A 191 -11.90 -1.88 10.91
N GLY A 192 -12.83 -0.99 11.33
CA GLY A 192 -14.09 -1.37 11.97
C GLY A 192 -14.94 -2.29 11.09
N ALA A 193 -15.69 -3.19 11.73
CA ALA A 193 -16.58 -4.17 11.09
C ALA A 193 -18.07 -3.76 11.17
N SER A 194 -18.35 -2.47 11.01
CA SER A 194 -19.74 -1.96 10.96
C SER A 194 -19.89 -0.82 9.96
N ILE A 195 -18.89 0.07 9.90
CA ILE A 195 -18.80 1.17 8.94
C ILE A 195 -17.34 1.47 8.58
N GLY A 196 -16.43 0.51 8.71
CA GLY A 196 -15.01 0.76 8.55
C GLY A 196 -14.61 0.90 7.09
N PHE A 197 -13.87 1.96 6.79
CA PHE A 197 -13.29 2.21 5.47
C PHE A 197 -11.80 1.90 5.48
N GLY A 198 -11.32 1.20 4.44
CA GLY A 198 -9.89 1.01 4.21
C GLY A 198 -9.22 0.10 5.23
N GLY A 199 -9.13 -1.20 4.93
CA GLY A 199 -8.45 -2.15 5.82
C GLY A 199 -6.95 -1.86 5.87
N GLY A 200 -6.34 -1.76 4.70
CA GLY A 200 -4.98 -1.25 4.53
C GLY A 200 -4.93 0.27 4.68
N PHE A 201 -5.60 0.99 3.77
CA PHE A 201 -5.53 2.44 3.67
C PHE A 201 -6.92 3.09 3.58
N TYR A 202 -7.13 4.15 4.35
CA TYR A 202 -8.21 5.11 4.11
C TYR A 202 -7.64 6.49 3.81
N VAL A 203 -8.08 7.08 2.70
CA VAL A 203 -7.61 8.38 2.19
C VAL A 203 -8.77 9.35 2.14
N ASP A 204 -8.68 10.45 2.90
CA ASP A 204 -9.77 11.41 3.12
C ASP A 204 -9.31 12.84 2.78
N ASP A 205 -9.73 13.35 1.63
CA ASP A 205 -9.30 14.64 1.09
C ASP A 205 -7.76 14.82 1.07
N ALA A 206 -7.02 13.75 0.75
CA ALA A 206 -5.56 13.70 0.80
C ALA A 206 -4.92 13.03 -0.44
N THR A 207 -3.59 13.00 -0.51
CA THR A 207 -2.85 12.37 -1.60
C THR A 207 -2.11 11.12 -1.11
N MET A 208 -2.32 10.02 -1.81
CA MET A 208 -1.60 8.77 -1.60
C MET A 208 -0.97 8.30 -2.92
N ASN A 209 0.34 8.04 -2.90
CA ASN A 209 1.05 7.44 -4.02
C ASN A 209 1.74 6.17 -3.53
N ILE A 210 1.41 5.02 -4.11
CA ILE A 210 2.08 3.76 -3.80
C ILE A 210 2.63 3.12 -5.06
N SER A 211 3.83 2.58 -4.94
CA SER A 211 4.44 1.75 -5.97
C SER A 211 5.21 0.59 -5.39
N HIS A 212 5.23 -0.54 -6.11
CA HIS A 212 5.93 -1.76 -5.69
C HIS A 212 5.47 -2.23 -4.30
N VAL A 213 4.14 -2.26 -4.10
CA VAL A 213 3.50 -2.67 -2.85
C VAL A 213 2.65 -3.90 -3.09
N TYR A 214 2.78 -4.87 -2.19
CA TYR A 214 1.83 -5.97 -2.03
C TYR A 214 0.82 -5.60 -0.95
N LEU A 215 -0.47 -5.69 -1.28
CA LEU A 215 -1.58 -5.52 -0.36
C LEU A 215 -2.31 -6.85 -0.25
N GLU A 216 -2.22 -7.48 0.93
CA GLU A 216 -2.66 -8.86 1.15
C GLU A 216 -3.58 -8.95 2.38
N GLU A 217 -4.61 -9.78 2.35
CA GLU A 217 -5.43 -10.14 3.54
C GLU A 217 -6.05 -8.96 4.35
N ASN A 218 -6.13 -7.74 3.79
CA ASN A 218 -6.67 -6.60 4.52
C ASN A 218 -8.21 -6.67 4.58
N ARG A 219 -8.81 -6.14 5.66
CA ARG A 219 -10.27 -6.27 5.94
C ARG A 219 -10.91 -4.95 6.34
N ALA A 220 -12.05 -4.64 5.71
CA ALA A 220 -12.91 -3.50 6.00
C ALA A 220 -14.33 -3.76 5.50
N ASP A 221 -15.30 -2.95 5.91
CA ASP A 221 -16.61 -3.00 5.27
C ASP A 221 -16.57 -2.45 3.86
N PHE A 222 -15.80 -1.37 3.66
CA PHE A 222 -15.74 -0.66 2.40
C PHE A 222 -14.28 -0.41 2.00
N GLY A 223 -13.85 -0.99 0.88
CA GLY A 223 -12.45 -0.95 0.45
C GLY A 223 -11.58 -1.79 1.36
N THR A 224 -11.56 -3.12 1.16
CA THR A 224 -10.80 -4.05 1.99
C THR A 224 -9.31 -3.71 1.97
N ALA A 225 -8.77 -3.34 0.81
CA ALA A 225 -7.41 -2.82 0.68
C ALA A 225 -7.38 -1.29 0.83
N ILE A 226 -8.11 -0.56 -0.02
CA ILE A 226 -8.06 0.91 -0.08
C ILE A 226 -9.48 1.49 -0.17
N ALA A 227 -9.77 2.51 0.62
CA ALA A 227 -10.91 3.39 0.41
C ALA A 227 -10.47 4.85 0.33
N ALA A 228 -10.94 5.57 -0.68
CA ALA A 228 -10.70 6.99 -0.90
C ALA A 228 -12.01 7.78 -0.88
N SER A 229 -12.06 8.89 -0.14
CA SER A 229 -13.22 9.77 -0.05
C SER A 229 -12.85 11.24 -0.04
N GLY A 230 -13.70 12.07 -0.62
CA GLY A 230 -13.55 13.53 -0.67
C GLY A 230 -13.04 14.03 -2.02
N GLU A 231 -13.43 15.25 -2.38
CA GLU A 231 -13.15 15.85 -3.70
C GLU A 231 -11.65 16.06 -3.96
N ASN A 232 -10.84 16.09 -2.90
CA ASN A 232 -9.39 16.23 -3.00
C ASN A 232 -8.64 14.91 -2.77
N ALA A 233 -9.34 13.80 -2.53
CA ALA A 233 -8.71 12.50 -2.38
C ALA A 233 -8.17 12.02 -3.74
N THR A 234 -6.86 11.82 -3.78
CA THR A 234 -6.12 11.39 -4.97
C THR A 234 -5.27 10.18 -4.62
N VAL A 235 -5.52 9.06 -5.28
CA VAL A 235 -4.79 7.82 -5.08
C VAL A 235 -4.12 7.40 -6.38
N THR A 236 -2.80 7.23 -6.36
CA THR A 236 -2.02 6.69 -7.47
C THR A 236 -1.41 5.37 -7.06
N ILE A 237 -1.64 4.33 -7.87
CA ILE A 237 -1.15 2.97 -7.66
C ILE A 237 -0.41 2.54 -8.92
N GLU A 238 0.82 2.06 -8.76
CA GLU A 238 1.69 1.65 -9.87
C GLU A 238 2.54 0.43 -9.49
N ASN A 239 2.77 -0.52 -10.40
CA ASN A 239 3.63 -1.68 -10.16
C ASN A 239 3.30 -2.42 -8.86
N SER A 240 2.01 -2.57 -8.53
CA SER A 240 1.56 -3.09 -7.23
C SER A 240 0.67 -4.32 -7.42
N VAL A 241 0.62 -5.15 -6.38
CA VAL A 241 -0.16 -6.40 -6.34
C VAL A 241 -1.19 -6.35 -5.22
N PHE A 242 -2.41 -6.77 -5.54
CA PHE A 242 -3.52 -6.91 -4.60
C PHE A 242 -4.02 -8.35 -4.64
N ASP A 243 -3.77 -9.10 -3.58
CA ASP A 243 -4.24 -10.48 -3.40
C ASP A 243 -4.97 -10.67 -2.08
N ASP A 244 -5.83 -11.69 -2.00
CA ASP A 244 -6.46 -12.18 -0.77
C ASP A 244 -7.13 -11.11 0.14
N ASN A 245 -7.42 -9.90 -0.36
CA ASN A 245 -8.06 -8.87 0.45
C ASN A 245 -9.56 -9.17 0.61
N GLY A 246 -10.07 -9.13 1.84
CA GLY A 246 -11.41 -9.59 2.19
C GLY A 246 -11.44 -11.03 2.72
N ASN A 247 -12.63 -11.53 3.05
CA ASN A 247 -12.87 -12.94 3.39
C ASN A 247 -14.32 -13.33 3.09
N GLY A 248 -14.87 -12.84 1.97
CA GLY A 248 -16.25 -13.10 1.55
C GLY A 248 -17.30 -12.57 2.54
N GLY A 249 -17.02 -11.48 3.26
CA GLY A 249 -17.95 -10.88 4.21
C GLY A 249 -18.09 -11.66 5.53
N ALA A 250 -17.10 -12.51 5.85
CA ALA A 250 -17.09 -13.26 7.11
C ALA A 250 -16.75 -12.38 8.32
N ASP A 251 -17.06 -12.89 9.53
CA ASP A 251 -16.65 -12.31 10.81
C ASP A 251 -17.15 -10.87 11.08
N GLY A 252 -18.26 -10.49 10.46
CA GLY A 252 -18.93 -9.20 10.67
C GLY A 252 -18.50 -8.09 9.72
N TYR A 253 -17.49 -8.31 8.88
CA TYR A 253 -17.13 -7.38 7.81
C TYR A 253 -18.06 -7.54 6.62
N SER A 254 -18.34 -6.45 5.94
CA SER A 254 -19.08 -6.48 4.66
C SER A 254 -18.18 -6.87 3.49
N ASP A 255 -16.87 -6.60 3.56
CA ASP A 255 -15.87 -6.80 2.50
C ASP A 255 -16.39 -6.36 1.11
N PHE A 256 -17.01 -5.17 1.04
CA PHE A 256 -17.86 -4.83 -0.10
C PHE A 256 -17.09 -4.76 -1.43
N ALA A 257 -15.93 -4.11 -1.43
CA ALA A 257 -15.05 -4.00 -2.59
C ALA A 257 -13.58 -3.99 -2.17
N VAL A 258 -12.67 -4.34 -3.09
CA VAL A 258 -11.21 -4.30 -2.83
C VAL A 258 -10.73 -2.86 -2.74
N ILE A 259 -11.07 -2.05 -3.75
CA ILE A 259 -10.76 -0.62 -3.81
C ILE A 259 -12.04 0.18 -3.99
N ARG A 260 -12.21 1.23 -3.17
CA ARG A 260 -13.35 2.13 -3.24
C ARG A 260 -12.93 3.58 -3.49
N ALA A 261 -13.62 4.26 -4.39
CA ALA A 261 -13.57 5.71 -4.59
C ALA A 261 -14.96 6.31 -4.35
N SER A 262 -15.08 7.31 -3.48
CA SER A 262 -16.36 7.94 -3.16
C SER A 262 -16.25 9.45 -2.95
N THR A 263 -17.40 10.13 -2.96
CA THR A 263 -17.50 11.55 -2.57
C THR A 263 -16.56 12.47 -3.37
N GLY A 264 -16.33 12.17 -4.65
CA GLY A 264 -15.48 12.98 -5.53
C GLY A 264 -14.02 12.51 -5.61
N ALA A 265 -13.65 11.41 -4.96
CA ALA A 265 -12.30 10.88 -5.00
C ALA A 265 -11.86 10.42 -6.40
N SER A 266 -10.56 10.53 -6.67
CA SER A 266 -9.92 10.08 -7.91
C SER A 266 -8.88 9.00 -7.65
N VAL A 267 -9.00 7.87 -8.33
CA VAL A 267 -8.07 6.74 -8.24
C VAL A 267 -7.45 6.45 -9.61
N SER A 268 -6.13 6.38 -9.68
CA SER A 268 -5.39 6.01 -10.89
C SER A 268 -4.56 4.77 -10.62
N ILE A 269 -4.79 3.71 -11.40
CA ILE A 269 -4.11 2.43 -11.31
C ILE A 269 -3.44 2.17 -12.66
N ARG A 270 -2.15 1.84 -12.63
CA ARG A 270 -1.45 1.38 -13.83
C ARG A 270 -0.43 0.31 -13.54
N HIS A 271 -0.12 -0.51 -14.54
CA HIS A 271 0.90 -1.56 -14.43
C HIS A 271 0.77 -2.32 -13.10
N SER A 272 -0.45 -2.76 -12.77
CA SER A 272 -0.72 -3.39 -11.47
C SER A 272 -1.53 -4.67 -11.68
N THR A 273 -1.37 -5.61 -10.75
CA THR A 273 -2.07 -6.89 -10.76
C THR A 273 -3.05 -6.94 -9.59
N ILE A 274 -4.32 -7.16 -9.90
CA ILE A 274 -5.38 -7.37 -8.90
C ILE A 274 -6.00 -8.74 -9.18
N ALA A 275 -5.75 -9.69 -8.29
CA ALA A 275 -6.14 -11.08 -8.51
C ALA A 275 -6.48 -11.76 -7.19
N ASP A 276 -7.40 -12.73 -7.23
CA ASP A 276 -7.72 -13.61 -6.09
C ASP A 276 -8.07 -12.88 -4.79
N ASN A 277 -8.80 -11.77 -4.87
CA ASN A 277 -9.32 -11.15 -3.65
C ASN A 277 -10.65 -11.80 -3.27
N HIS A 278 -11.12 -11.47 -2.08
CA HIS A 278 -12.31 -12.07 -1.48
C HIS A 278 -13.29 -10.99 -1.03
N ALA A 279 -13.50 -9.97 -1.88
CA ALA A 279 -14.60 -9.04 -1.70
C ALA A 279 -15.94 -9.72 -2.06
N VAL A 280 -17.05 -9.12 -1.62
CA VAL A 280 -18.39 -9.72 -1.78
C VAL A 280 -19.10 -9.22 -3.04
N ASN A 281 -18.91 -7.95 -3.39
CA ASN A 281 -19.74 -7.31 -4.43
C ASN A 281 -18.97 -7.02 -5.71
N SER A 282 -17.80 -6.39 -5.63
CA SER A 282 -16.99 -6.07 -6.80
C SER A 282 -15.50 -5.91 -6.47
N VAL A 283 -14.65 -5.94 -7.49
CA VAL A 283 -13.24 -5.56 -7.34
C VAL A 283 -13.14 -4.07 -7.00
N PHE A 284 -13.81 -3.24 -7.78
CA PHE A 284 -13.83 -1.78 -7.64
C PHE A 284 -15.24 -1.27 -7.35
N GLU A 285 -15.34 -0.29 -6.45
CA GLU A 285 -16.54 0.54 -6.28
C GLU A 285 -16.17 2.00 -6.54
N VAL A 286 -16.79 2.60 -7.56
CA VAL A 286 -16.60 4.01 -7.89
C VAL A 286 -17.94 4.72 -7.75
N ASP A 287 -18.20 5.35 -6.61
CA ASP A 287 -19.48 6.00 -6.34
C ASP A 287 -19.69 7.18 -7.32
N PRO A 288 -20.80 7.22 -8.10
CA PRO A 288 -21.08 8.33 -9.00
C PRO A 288 -21.32 9.67 -8.29
N ALA A 289 -21.54 9.68 -6.97
CA ALA A 289 -21.70 10.89 -6.19
C ALA A 289 -20.46 11.79 -6.33
N LEU A 290 -20.72 13.10 -6.51
CA LEU A 290 -19.69 14.15 -6.62
C LEU A 290 -18.62 13.88 -7.69
N SER A 291 -18.93 13.07 -8.71
CA SER A 291 -18.04 12.77 -9.83
C SER A 291 -16.76 11.99 -9.44
N SER A 292 -16.85 11.07 -8.47
CA SER A 292 -15.72 10.15 -8.22
C SER A 292 -15.33 9.43 -9.50
N SER A 293 -14.04 9.13 -9.65
CA SER A 293 -13.51 8.57 -10.88
C SER A 293 -12.38 7.58 -10.67
N MET A 294 -12.22 6.70 -11.66
CA MET A 294 -11.11 5.75 -11.73
C MET A 294 -10.51 5.73 -13.14
N SER A 295 -9.18 5.77 -13.20
CA SER A 295 -8.40 5.43 -14.38
C SER A 295 -7.68 4.11 -14.14
N LEU A 296 -7.83 3.15 -15.05
CA LEU A 296 -7.21 1.83 -14.98
C LEU A 296 -6.52 1.55 -16.32
N SER A 297 -5.19 1.42 -16.30
CA SER A 297 -4.40 1.28 -17.53
C SER A 297 -3.30 0.24 -17.45
N SER A 298 -3.00 -0.46 -18.55
CA SER A 298 -1.90 -1.43 -18.66
C SER A 298 -1.83 -2.40 -17.47
N SER A 299 -2.97 -2.95 -17.07
CA SER A 299 -3.10 -3.69 -15.80
C SER A 299 -3.76 -5.05 -16.02
N VAL A 300 -3.61 -5.94 -15.04
CA VAL A 300 -4.33 -7.22 -14.98
C VAL A 300 -5.30 -7.16 -13.83
N VAL A 301 -6.59 -7.42 -14.11
CA VAL A 301 -7.65 -7.56 -13.10
C VAL A 301 -8.38 -8.87 -13.32
N HIS A 302 -7.84 -9.93 -12.76
CA HIS A 302 -8.42 -11.27 -12.87
C HIS A 302 -8.81 -11.77 -11.49
N ASP A 303 -9.99 -11.37 -11.04
CA ASP A 303 -10.50 -11.63 -9.70
C ASP A 303 -11.99 -12.03 -9.74
N PRO A 304 -12.30 -13.22 -10.28
CA PRO A 304 -13.67 -13.70 -10.39
C PRO A 304 -14.32 -14.00 -9.03
N SER A 305 -13.52 -14.16 -7.96
CA SER A 305 -14.02 -14.40 -6.59
C SER A 305 -14.68 -13.16 -5.99
N SER A 306 -14.21 -11.97 -6.34
CA SER A 306 -14.81 -10.70 -5.88
C SER A 306 -16.04 -10.25 -6.68
N GLY A 307 -16.49 -11.05 -7.65
CA GLY A 307 -17.65 -10.74 -8.50
C GLY A 307 -17.28 -9.94 -9.75
N ASN A 308 -18.05 -8.90 -10.04
CA ASN A 308 -17.84 -8.03 -11.20
C ASN A 308 -16.64 -7.09 -10.98
N LEU A 309 -15.98 -6.60 -12.05
CA LEU A 309 -14.92 -5.60 -11.89
C LEU A 309 -15.45 -4.33 -11.24
N PHE A 310 -16.63 -3.86 -11.67
CA PHE A 310 -17.24 -2.66 -11.13
C PHE A 310 -18.64 -2.93 -10.58
N GLY A 311 -19.03 -2.15 -9.58
CA GLY A 311 -20.41 -2.11 -9.09
C GLY A 311 -21.42 -1.72 -10.19
N PRO A 312 -22.71 -2.01 -9.98
CA PRO A 312 -23.76 -1.85 -11.01
C PRO A 312 -23.97 -0.40 -11.48
N VAL A 313 -23.54 0.57 -10.68
CA VAL A 313 -23.47 1.98 -11.04
C VAL A 313 -22.09 2.46 -10.66
N SER A 314 -21.39 3.08 -11.62
CA SER A 314 -20.06 3.61 -11.41
C SER A 314 -19.99 5.08 -11.82
N GLY A 315 -19.09 5.83 -11.18
CA GLY A 315 -18.69 7.17 -11.58
C GLY A 315 -17.90 7.19 -12.89
N GLY A 316 -17.01 8.16 -13.05
CA GLY A 316 -16.21 8.29 -14.28
C GLY A 316 -15.18 7.17 -14.39
N LEU A 317 -15.19 6.41 -15.49
CA LEU A 317 -14.22 5.35 -15.75
C LEU A 317 -13.41 5.66 -17.02
N ILE A 318 -12.09 5.52 -16.91
CA ILE A 318 -11.16 5.52 -18.05
C ILE A 318 -10.41 4.20 -17.99
N ILE A 319 -10.59 3.35 -19.01
CA ILE A 319 -10.01 2.02 -19.07
C ILE A 319 -9.26 1.88 -20.39
N ASP A 320 -8.00 1.46 -20.33
CA ASP A 320 -7.17 1.19 -21.51
C ASP A 320 -6.18 0.07 -21.25
N CYS A 321 -5.94 -0.80 -22.23
CA CYS A 321 -5.08 -1.97 -22.12
C CYS A 321 -5.28 -2.79 -20.82
N LEU A 322 -6.36 -3.54 -20.76
CA LEU A 322 -6.72 -4.32 -19.57
C LEU A 322 -6.82 -5.80 -19.94
N VAL A 323 -6.16 -6.67 -19.16
CA VAL A 323 -6.51 -8.08 -19.10
C VAL A 323 -7.50 -8.26 -17.95
N SER A 324 -8.68 -8.82 -18.22
CA SER A 324 -9.72 -8.99 -17.20
C SER A 324 -10.43 -10.32 -17.25
N HIS A 325 -11.06 -10.74 -16.14
CA HIS A 325 -11.91 -11.93 -16.13
C HIS A 325 -13.30 -11.71 -16.75
N GLU A 326 -13.70 -10.46 -16.99
CA GLU A 326 -14.96 -10.10 -17.66
C GLU A 326 -14.91 -8.70 -18.30
N ALA A 327 -15.84 -8.41 -19.21
CA ALA A 327 -15.97 -7.11 -19.89
C ALA A 327 -17.40 -6.53 -19.87
N ALA A 328 -18.31 -7.10 -19.08
CA ALA A 328 -19.67 -6.61 -18.90
C ALA A 328 -19.76 -5.37 -18.00
N SER A 329 -18.80 -5.17 -17.09
CA SER A 329 -18.84 -4.06 -16.11
C SER A 329 -18.43 -2.70 -16.67
N PHE A 330 -17.96 -2.63 -17.91
CA PHE A 330 -17.47 -1.40 -18.50
C PHE A 330 -17.61 -1.38 -20.01
N THR A 331 -17.40 -0.19 -20.57
CA THR A 331 -17.27 0.03 -22.00
C THR A 331 -15.92 0.66 -22.25
N GLY A 332 -15.11 0.06 -23.11
CA GLY A 332 -13.77 0.54 -23.40
C GLY A 332 -13.22 -0.13 -24.66
N THR A 333 -12.08 0.35 -25.11
CA THR A 333 -11.28 -0.31 -26.14
C THR A 333 -10.15 -1.08 -25.47
N ASN A 334 -9.63 -2.11 -26.13
CA ASN A 334 -8.40 -2.79 -25.72
C ASN A 334 -8.51 -3.54 -24.39
N VAL A 335 -9.63 -4.22 -24.19
CA VAL A 335 -9.80 -5.17 -23.08
C VAL A 335 -9.72 -6.58 -23.64
N VAL A 336 -8.82 -7.37 -23.08
CA VAL A 336 -8.66 -8.80 -23.34
C VAL A 336 -9.31 -9.55 -22.19
N VAL A 337 -10.35 -10.33 -22.50
CA VAL A 337 -10.99 -11.20 -21.51
C VAL A 337 -10.36 -12.58 -21.62
N ASP A 338 -9.32 -12.83 -20.81
CA ASP A 338 -8.59 -14.10 -20.78
C ASP A 338 -7.91 -14.32 -19.42
N ASP A 339 -7.44 -15.54 -19.18
CA ASP A 339 -6.60 -15.86 -18.02
C ASP A 339 -5.19 -15.29 -18.26
N PRO A 340 -4.65 -14.44 -17.35
CA PRO A 340 -3.30 -13.90 -17.49
C PRO A 340 -2.19 -14.95 -17.35
N ASN A 341 -2.51 -16.20 -17.00
CA ASN A 341 -1.55 -17.32 -16.94
C ASN A 341 -0.31 -16.98 -16.09
N PHE A 342 -0.50 -16.80 -14.78
CA PHE A 342 0.59 -16.55 -13.84
C PHE A 342 1.44 -17.78 -13.57
N VAL A 343 2.72 -17.58 -13.20
CA VAL A 343 3.67 -18.67 -12.88
C VAL A 343 3.16 -19.57 -11.76
N ASN A 344 2.72 -19.00 -10.63
CA ASN A 344 2.14 -19.78 -9.54
C ASN A 344 1.16 -18.94 -8.68
N ARG A 345 0.02 -18.67 -9.29
CA ARG A 345 -1.13 -17.98 -8.70
C ARG A 345 -1.49 -18.46 -7.28
N SER A 346 -1.46 -19.76 -7.03
CA SER A 346 -1.86 -20.34 -5.73
C SER A 346 -0.90 -20.04 -4.56
N LEU A 347 0.31 -19.56 -4.85
CA LEU A 347 1.30 -19.16 -3.86
C LEU A 347 1.55 -17.64 -3.86
N GLY A 348 0.69 -16.86 -4.52
CA GLY A 348 0.85 -15.41 -4.67
C GLY A 348 2.00 -15.00 -5.61
N ASP A 349 2.42 -15.90 -6.51
CA ASP A 349 3.39 -15.61 -7.54
C ASP A 349 2.67 -15.20 -8.83
N PHE A 350 2.58 -13.88 -9.01
CA PHE A 350 1.84 -13.22 -10.08
C PHE A 350 2.74 -12.76 -11.25
N HIS A 351 3.96 -13.29 -11.35
CA HIS A 351 4.76 -13.11 -12.56
C HIS A 351 4.05 -13.76 -13.74
N LEU A 352 4.21 -13.20 -14.93
CA LEU A 352 3.58 -13.69 -16.15
C LEU A 352 4.31 -14.94 -16.62
N ALA A 353 3.59 -16.04 -16.84
CA ALA A 353 4.18 -17.24 -17.43
C ALA A 353 4.28 -17.10 -18.97
N VAL A 354 5.17 -17.89 -19.57
CA VAL A 354 5.33 -17.96 -21.02
C VAL A 354 3.98 -18.21 -21.70
N GLY A 355 3.66 -17.37 -22.70
CA GLY A 355 2.41 -17.44 -23.45
C GLY A 355 1.21 -16.76 -22.77
N SER A 356 1.46 -16.02 -21.69
CA SER A 356 0.45 -15.10 -21.13
C SER A 356 -0.02 -14.10 -22.19
N THR A 357 -1.33 -13.85 -22.24
CA THR A 357 -1.91 -12.81 -23.10
C THR A 357 -1.61 -11.39 -22.62
N ALA A 358 -1.03 -11.24 -21.43
CA ALA A 358 -0.63 -9.96 -20.88
C ALA A 358 0.72 -9.47 -21.42
N ILE A 359 1.52 -10.36 -22.01
CA ILE A 359 2.85 -10.03 -22.56
C ILE A 359 2.70 -9.24 -23.87
N ASP A 360 3.48 -8.18 -24.04
CA ASP A 360 3.50 -7.26 -25.17
C ASP A 360 2.11 -6.75 -25.59
N LEU A 361 1.21 -6.59 -24.63
CA LEU A 361 -0.17 -6.23 -24.92
C LEU A 361 -0.33 -4.72 -25.13
N CYS A 362 0.41 -3.91 -24.38
CA CYS A 362 0.12 -2.50 -24.16
C CYS A 362 1.03 -1.55 -24.93
N ALA A 363 0.46 -0.40 -25.28
CA ALA A 363 1.24 0.74 -25.76
C ALA A 363 1.90 1.48 -24.59
N SER A 364 2.89 2.31 -24.90
CA SER A 364 3.54 3.16 -23.91
C SER A 364 2.53 4.16 -23.31
N ILE A 365 2.48 4.20 -21.98
CA ILE A 365 1.77 5.22 -21.21
C ILE A 365 2.76 6.01 -20.35
N PRO A 366 2.43 7.24 -19.90
CA PRO A 366 3.23 7.93 -18.91
C PRO A 366 3.33 7.10 -17.62
N MET A 367 4.54 6.83 -17.16
CA MET A 367 4.84 6.09 -15.94
C MET A 367 5.50 7.03 -14.91
N LEU A 368 5.24 6.82 -13.62
CA LEU A 368 6.06 7.46 -12.57
C LEU A 368 7.33 6.64 -12.33
N ASN A 369 7.26 5.32 -12.52
CA ASN A 369 8.38 4.43 -12.36
C ASN A 369 8.58 3.58 -13.61
N THR A 370 9.81 3.59 -14.14
CA THR A 370 10.16 2.83 -15.35
C THR A 370 10.48 1.36 -15.07
N LEU A 371 10.48 0.96 -13.81
CA LEU A 371 10.81 -0.38 -13.37
C LEU A 371 9.56 -1.12 -12.89
N ASP A 372 9.43 -2.40 -13.22
CA ASP A 372 8.35 -3.30 -12.77
C ASP A 372 8.54 -3.79 -11.32
N MET A 373 7.70 -4.73 -10.88
CA MET A 373 7.75 -5.30 -9.53
C MET A 373 9.11 -5.88 -9.12
N ASP A 374 9.88 -6.43 -10.08
CA ASP A 374 11.19 -7.06 -9.89
C ASP A 374 12.37 -6.08 -10.04
N MET A 375 12.06 -4.83 -10.36
CA MET A 375 13.01 -3.76 -10.66
C MET A 375 13.70 -3.93 -12.01
N GLU A 376 13.07 -4.64 -12.93
CA GLU A 376 13.49 -4.77 -14.32
C GLU A 376 12.87 -3.63 -15.13
N THR A 377 13.52 -3.25 -16.24
CA THR A 377 13.01 -2.16 -17.07
C THR A 377 11.75 -2.58 -17.80
N ARG A 378 10.74 -1.72 -17.85
CA ARG A 378 9.59 -1.96 -18.72
C ARG A 378 9.93 -1.75 -20.19
N ALA A 379 9.01 -2.18 -21.05
CA ALA A 379 9.09 -2.09 -22.51
C ALA A 379 10.06 -3.09 -23.14
N TRP A 380 10.11 -4.31 -22.62
CA TRP A 380 10.89 -5.38 -23.20
C TRP A 380 10.05 -6.13 -24.24
N ASP A 381 10.50 -6.09 -25.50
CA ASP A 381 9.83 -6.74 -26.63
C ASP A 381 10.16 -8.24 -26.65
N ASP A 382 9.18 -9.10 -26.29
CA ASP A 382 9.34 -10.54 -26.29
C ASP A 382 9.42 -11.06 -27.73
N PRO A 383 10.57 -11.58 -28.19
CA PRO A 383 10.75 -12.01 -29.58
C PRO A 383 9.84 -13.20 -29.97
N ASP A 384 9.30 -13.91 -28.99
CA ASP A 384 8.43 -15.06 -29.18
C ASP A 384 6.94 -14.71 -29.10
N GLN A 385 6.58 -13.47 -28.72
CA GLN A 385 5.21 -12.97 -28.73
C GLN A 385 4.93 -12.05 -29.91
N THR A 386 3.66 -11.97 -30.30
CA THR A 386 3.22 -10.96 -31.25
C THR A 386 2.65 -9.81 -30.47
N ASN A 387 3.24 -8.64 -30.65
CA ASN A 387 2.80 -7.39 -30.04
C ASN A 387 1.30 -7.16 -30.31
N GLY A 388 0.55 -6.93 -29.23
CA GLY A 388 -0.81 -6.45 -29.30
C GLY A 388 -0.84 -5.00 -29.77
N MET A 389 -0.81 -4.07 -28.83
CA MET A 389 -0.74 -2.62 -29.13
C MET A 389 0.67 -2.04 -29.02
N GLY A 390 1.60 -2.72 -28.35
CA GLY A 390 2.96 -2.25 -28.13
C GLY A 390 3.84 -3.34 -27.53
N ILE A 391 4.88 -2.93 -26.80
CA ILE A 391 5.92 -3.80 -26.22
C ILE A 391 5.87 -3.80 -24.68
N PHE A 392 4.77 -3.32 -24.10
CA PHE A 392 4.65 -3.24 -22.65
C PHE A 392 3.72 -4.34 -22.19
N ASP A 393 4.09 -4.98 -21.10
CA ASP A 393 3.24 -5.96 -20.47
C ASP A 393 2.11 -5.29 -19.68
N ALA A 394 0.97 -5.96 -19.65
CA ALA A 394 -0.11 -5.62 -18.73
C ALA A 394 0.17 -6.24 -17.36
N GLY A 395 -0.04 -5.47 -16.29
CA GLY A 395 0.14 -5.97 -14.92
C GLY A 395 1.38 -5.40 -14.25
N SER A 396 1.68 -5.94 -13.07
CA SER A 396 2.80 -5.47 -12.23
C SER A 396 4.17 -5.96 -12.67
N ASP A 397 4.20 -7.01 -13.49
CA ASP A 397 5.40 -7.67 -14.00
C ASP A 397 5.74 -7.21 -15.42
N GLU A 398 6.99 -7.39 -15.84
CA GLU A 398 7.40 -7.44 -17.24
C GLU A 398 8.10 -8.79 -17.46
N SER A 399 7.62 -9.63 -18.38
CA SER A 399 8.13 -10.98 -18.54
C SER A 399 9.47 -11.00 -19.27
N TYR A 400 10.53 -11.44 -18.59
CA TYR A 400 11.84 -11.75 -19.20
C TYR A 400 12.07 -13.26 -19.44
N LEU A 401 11.01 -14.09 -19.38
CA LEU A 401 11.15 -15.55 -19.36
C LEU A 401 11.71 -16.16 -20.66
N SER A 402 11.51 -15.54 -21.82
CA SER A 402 12.08 -15.98 -23.10
C SER A 402 13.51 -15.48 -23.32
N ASP A 403 14.06 -14.62 -22.45
CA ASP A 403 15.48 -14.26 -22.43
C ASP A 403 16.37 -15.33 -21.77
N ILE A 404 16.27 -16.56 -22.26
CA ILE A 404 17.09 -17.69 -21.79
C ILE A 404 18.55 -17.54 -22.26
N ILE A 405 18.80 -16.78 -23.34
CA ILE A 405 20.12 -16.72 -23.99
C ILE A 405 21.07 -15.77 -23.24
N PHE A 406 20.59 -14.76 -22.52
CA PHE A 406 21.45 -13.82 -21.78
C PHE A 406 21.46 -14.00 -20.25
N LYS A 407 20.57 -14.83 -19.69
CA LYS A 407 20.53 -15.13 -18.24
C LYS A 407 21.77 -15.88 -17.74
N ASP A 408 22.33 -16.74 -18.59
CA ASP A 408 23.63 -17.39 -18.37
C ASP A 408 24.72 -16.59 -19.10
N ALA A 409 24.97 -15.35 -18.65
CA ALA A 409 25.99 -14.45 -19.18
C ALA A 409 27.17 -15.22 -19.80
N PHE A 410 27.61 -14.81 -21.00
CA PHE A 410 28.79 -15.37 -21.69
C PHE A 410 30.06 -15.18 -20.84
N GLU A 411 30.20 -15.93 -19.76
CA GLU A 411 31.44 -16.09 -19.01
C GLU A 411 32.25 -17.17 -19.73
N GLU A 412 33.03 -16.72 -20.72
CA GLU A 412 34.31 -17.37 -21.09
C GLU A 412 35.48 -16.69 -20.37
#